data_AF-A0A661XDR7-F1
#
_entry.id   AF-A0A661XDR7-F1
#
_cell.length_a   1.000
_cell.length_b   1.000
_cell.length_c   1.000
_cell.angle_alpha   90.00
_cell.angle_beta   90.00
_cell.angle_gamma   90.00
#
_symmetry.space_group_name_H-M   'P 1'
#
loop_
_entity.id
_entity.type
_entity.pdbx_description
1 polymer ?
#
loop_
_entity_poly.entity_id
_entity_poly.type
_entity_poly.pdbx_seq_one_letter_code
_entity_poly.pdbx_strand_id
1 'polypeptide(L)'
;IKFDVYTKRKLWKLKVVYHGKRKIKIDGKTYNTILVEPKLRDEGIFKAKGRILVYFTDDEKKIPILMKSKIPVGSIVAVMEKIQVNSSESH
;
A
#
# COMPACT_ATOMS: atom_id res chain seq x y z
N ILE A 1 -8.27 -10.93 -4.10
CA ILE A 1 -9.23 -10.62 -3.01
C ILE A 1 -9.95 -9.31 -3.34
N LYS A 2 -11.24 -9.16 -2.98
CA LYS A 2 -12.08 -8.00 -3.30
C LYS A 2 -12.47 -7.29 -1.99
N PHE A 3 -12.32 -5.97 -1.92
CA PHE A 3 -12.74 -5.17 -0.77
C PHE A 3 -13.50 -3.93 -1.22
N ASP A 4 -14.47 -3.54 -0.41
CA ASP A 4 -15.24 -2.30 -0.55
C ASP A 4 -14.71 -1.28 0.45
N VAL A 5 -14.25 -0.12 -0.03
CA VAL A 5 -13.71 0.95 0.82
C VAL A 5 -14.67 2.14 0.80
N TYR A 6 -15.16 2.51 1.99
CA TYR A 6 -16.09 3.61 2.18
C TYR A 6 -15.34 4.87 2.63
N THR A 7 -15.27 5.89 1.78
CA THR A 7 -14.72 7.21 2.14
C THR A 7 -15.57 8.33 1.56
N LYS A 8 -15.98 9.29 2.41
CA LYS A 8 -16.75 10.50 2.07
C LYS A 8 -17.80 10.31 0.96
N ARG A 9 -18.89 9.58 1.28
CA ARG A 9 -20.08 9.35 0.43
C ARG A 9 -19.82 8.67 -0.93
N LYS A 10 -18.64 8.08 -1.17
CA LYS A 10 -18.34 7.34 -2.41
C LYS A 10 -17.76 5.95 -2.10
N LEU A 11 -18.40 4.92 -2.66
CA LEU A 11 -17.93 3.54 -2.58
C LEU A 11 -16.84 3.32 -3.62
N TRP A 12 -15.58 3.18 -3.18
CA TRP A 12 -14.48 2.87 -4.07
C TRP A 12 -14.25 1.36 -4.07
N LYS A 13 -14.70 0.69 -5.13
CA LYS A 13 -14.41 -0.73 -5.32
C LYS A 13 -12.92 -0.89 -5.61
N LEU A 14 -12.17 -1.50 -4.69
CA LEU A 14 -10.73 -1.73 -4.85
C LEU A 14 -10.46 -3.20 -5.19
N LYS A 15 -9.60 -3.40 -6.19
CA LYS A 15 -8.98 -4.68 -6.51
C LYS A 15 -7.53 -4.62 -6.07
N VAL A 16 -7.16 -5.46 -5.12
CA VAL A 16 -5.74 -5.66 -4.76
C VAL A 16 -5.15 -6.72 -5.68
N VAL A 17 -4.07 -6.36 -6.37
CA VAL A 17 -3.24 -7.26 -7.18
C VAL A 17 -1.99 -7.61 -6.40
N TYR A 18 -1.73 -8.90 -6.20
CA TYR A 18 -0.48 -9.39 -5.60
C TYR A 18 0.59 -9.56 -6.67
N HIS A 19 1.80 -9.03 -6.43
CA HIS A 19 2.93 -9.06 -7.36
C HIS A 19 4.07 -9.99 -6.92
N GLY A 20 3.88 -10.71 -5.81
CA GLY A 20 4.88 -11.63 -5.27
C GLY A 20 5.66 -11.09 -4.09
N LYS A 21 6.53 -11.96 -3.56
CA LYS A 21 7.50 -11.61 -2.52
C LYS A 21 8.71 -10.89 -3.13
N ARG A 22 9.31 -9.95 -2.40
CA ARG A 22 10.52 -9.21 -2.80
C ARG A 22 11.42 -8.97 -1.58
N LYS A 23 12.74 -9.00 -1.80
CA LYS A 23 13.71 -8.45 -0.85
C LYS A 23 14.03 -7.02 -1.28
N ILE A 24 13.89 -6.07 -0.37
CA ILE A 24 14.23 -4.66 -0.62
C ILE A 24 15.16 -4.13 0.47
N LYS A 25 15.98 -3.14 0.13
CA LYS A 25 16.87 -2.46 1.08
C LYS A 25 16.36 -1.04 1.33
N ILE A 26 16.18 -0.68 2.60
CA ILE A 26 15.75 0.64 3.06
C ILE A 26 16.72 1.03 4.19
N ASP A 27 17.36 2.19 4.06
CA ASP A 27 18.28 2.75 5.07
C ASP A 27 19.30 1.73 5.62
N GLY A 28 19.92 0.98 4.70
CA GLY A 28 20.92 -0.03 5.05
C GLY A 28 20.34 -1.40 5.45
N LYS A 29 19.07 -1.50 5.82
CA LYS A 29 18.41 -2.73 6.29
C LYS A 29 17.67 -3.45 5.16
N THR A 30 17.77 -4.77 5.14
CA THR A 30 17.07 -5.62 4.15
C THR A 30 15.78 -6.16 4.74
N TYR A 31 14.68 -6.02 3.99
CA TYR A 31 13.36 -6.49 4.39
C TYR A 31 12.83 -7.54 3.40
N ASN A 32 12.28 -8.62 3.95
CA ASN A 32 11.41 -9.51 3.19
C ASN A 32 10.02 -8.87 3.10
N THR A 33 9.50 -8.73 1.89
CA THR A 33 8.25 -8.00 1.63
C THR A 33 7.31 -8.74 0.70
N ILE A 34 6.04 -8.38 0.79
CA ILE A 34 4.99 -8.70 -0.16
C ILE A 34 4.65 -7.42 -0.93
N LEU A 35 4.73 -7.47 -2.26
CA LEU A 35 4.36 -6.35 -3.11
C LEU A 35 2.91 -6.49 -3.55
N VAL A 36 2.12 -5.43 -3.35
CA VAL A 36 0.75 -5.36 -3.84
C VAL A 36 0.46 -4.04 -4.55
N GLU A 37 -0.55 -4.06 -5.41
CA GLU A 37 -1.04 -2.90 -6.15
C GLU A 37 -2.55 -2.78 -5.97
N PRO A 38 -3.03 -1.74 -5.26
CA PRO A 38 -4.45 -1.40 -5.25
C PRO A 38 -4.85 -0.77 -6.59
N LYS A 39 -5.89 -1.32 -7.22
CA LYS A 39 -6.50 -0.80 -8.45
C LYS A 39 -7.96 -0.45 -8.20
N LEU A 40 -8.38 0.73 -8.64
CA LEU A 40 -9.81 1.10 -8.67
C LEU A 40 -10.54 0.27 -9.73
N ARG A 41 -11.75 -0.22 -9.40
CA ARG A 41 -12.53 -1.09 -10.29
C ARG A 41 -13.44 -0.36 -11.27
N ASP A 42 -13.73 0.93 -11.09
CA ASP A 42 -14.70 1.62 -11.95
C ASP A 42 -14.18 2.92 -12.56
N GLU A 43 -14.54 3.07 -13.83
CA GLU A 43 -14.11 4.05 -14.80
C GLU A 43 -15.07 5.26 -14.79
N GLY A 44 -14.58 6.41 -14.35
CA GLY A 44 -15.20 7.71 -14.63
C GLY A 44 -14.20 8.64 -15.31
N ILE A 45 -14.62 9.85 -15.67
CA ILE A 45 -13.78 10.93 -16.28
C ILE A 45 -12.45 11.13 -15.53
N PHE A 46 -12.42 10.78 -14.25
CA PHE A 46 -11.20 10.60 -13.48
C PHE A 46 -10.71 9.15 -13.55
N LYS A 47 -10.15 8.73 -14.70
CA LYS A 47 -9.15 7.64 -14.68
C LYS A 47 -8.05 8.16 -13.78
N ALA A 48 -7.92 7.65 -12.56
CA ALA A 48 -6.73 7.88 -11.75
C ALA A 48 -5.57 7.30 -12.57
N LYS A 49 -4.88 8.16 -13.34
CA LYS A 49 -3.75 7.80 -14.21
C LYS A 49 -2.51 7.55 -13.35
N GLY A 50 -2.69 6.80 -12.27
CA GLY A 50 -1.74 6.60 -11.21
C GLY A 50 -1.57 5.12 -10.91
N ARG A 51 -0.33 4.66 -10.79
CA ARG A 51 0.00 3.32 -10.31
C ARG A 51 0.54 3.44 -8.89
N ILE A 52 -0.06 2.71 -7.96
CA ILE A 52 0.43 2.65 -6.57
C ILE A 52 0.96 1.25 -6.30
N LEU A 53 2.17 1.17 -5.78
CA LEU A 53 2.81 -0.04 -5.30
C LEU A 53 3.05 0.09 -3.81
N VAL A 54 2.63 -0.90 -3.04
CA VAL A 54 2.82 -0.95 -1.59
C VAL A 54 3.60 -2.22 -1.25
N TYR A 55 4.71 -2.04 -0.53
CA TYR A 55 5.53 -3.12 0.01
C TYR A 55 5.17 -3.29 1.47
N PHE A 56 4.62 -4.45 1.80
CA PHE A 56 4.30 -4.85 3.17
C PHE A 56 5.39 -5.79 3.70
N THR A 57 5.67 -5.80 4.99
CA THR A 57 6.50 -6.85 5.61
C THR A 57 5.92 -8.22 5.30
N ASP A 58 6.79 -9.22 5.10
CA ASP A 58 6.40 -10.62 4.96
C ASP A 58 6.34 -11.33 6.33
N ASP A 59 5.61 -10.74 7.27
CA ASP A 59 5.30 -11.31 8.59
C ASP A 59 3.77 -11.31 8.81
N GLU A 60 3.30 -11.68 10.01
CA GLU A 60 1.86 -11.69 10.33
C GLU A 60 1.24 -10.30 10.35
N LYS A 61 2.03 -9.28 10.70
CA LYS A 61 1.54 -7.90 10.89
C LYS A 61 1.35 -7.17 9.57
N LYS A 62 2.00 -7.62 8.49
CA LYS A 62 1.90 -7.04 7.13
C LYS A 62 1.96 -5.51 7.18
N ILE A 63 3.03 -4.97 7.76
CA ILE A 63 3.21 -3.54 7.97
C ILE A 63 3.69 -2.90 6.66
N PRO A 64 3.07 -1.81 6.17
CA PRO A 64 3.56 -1.12 4.98
C PRO A 64 4.88 -0.42 5.28
N ILE A 65 5.93 -0.76 4.54
CA ILE A 65 7.28 -0.21 4.77
C ILE A 65 7.75 0.72 3.65
N LEU A 66 7.15 0.60 2.47
CA LEU A 66 7.46 1.43 1.31
C LEU A 66 6.24 1.56 0.41
N MET A 67 5.96 2.78 -0.04
CA MET A 67 4.96 3.07 -1.05
C MET A 67 5.59 3.83 -2.22
N LYS A 68 5.26 3.41 -3.44
CA LYS A 68 5.65 4.11 -4.66
C LYS A 68 4.40 4.41 -5.48
N SER A 69 4.13 5.69 -5.71
CA SER A 69 3.07 6.14 -6.60
C SER A 69 3.70 6.75 -7.85
N LYS A 70 3.25 6.32 -9.03
CA LYS A 70 3.58 6.95 -10.32
C LYS A 70 2.33 7.60 -10.85
N ILE A 71 2.33 8.92 -10.99
CA ILE A 71 1.26 9.73 -11.59
C ILE A 71 1.78 10.35 -12.89
N PRO A 72 0.93 10.95 -13.76
CA PRO A 72 1.39 11.44 -15.06
C PRO A 72 2.45 12.53 -14.96
N VAL A 73 2.40 13.31 -13.87
CA VAL A 73 3.27 14.46 -13.60
C VAL A 73 4.48 14.12 -12.72
N GLY A 74 4.70 12.84 -12.36
CA GLY A 74 5.86 12.45 -11.56
C GLY A 74 5.66 11.21 -10.70
N SER A 75 6.45 11.10 -9.64
CA SER A 75 6.37 10.00 -8.69
C SER A 75 6.49 10.46 -7.25
N ILE A 76 5.71 9.83 -6.37
CA ILE A 76 5.78 10.02 -4.92
C ILE A 76 6.35 8.73 -4.33
N VAL A 77 7.34 8.85 -3.46
CA VAL A 77 7.90 7.74 -2.69
C VAL A 77 7.75 8.07 -1.21
N ALA A 78 7.12 7.16 -0.47
CA ALA A 78 7.01 7.26 0.99
C ALA A 78 7.68 6.03 1.61
N VAL A 79 8.55 6.27 2.58
CA VAL A 79 9.32 5.26 3.31
C VAL A 79 8.85 5.29 4.77
N MET A 80 8.72 4.12 5.41
CA MET A 80 8.46 4.08 6.84
C MET A 80 9.63 4.70 7.61
N GLU A 81 9.32 5.72 8.41
CA GLU A 81 10.29 6.34 9.32
C GLU A 81 10.26 5.69 10.72
N LYS A 82 9.06 5.52 11.30
CA LYS A 82 8.89 4.96 12.64
C LYS A 82 7.58 4.18 12.76
N ILE A 83 7.63 3.09 13.51
CA ILE A 83 6.43 2.37 13.97
C ILE A 83 6.20 2.77 15.43
N GLN A 84 5.02 3.32 15.74
CA GLN A 84 4.55 3.49 17.11
C GLN A 84 3.37 2.54 17.32
N VAL A 85 3.54 1.58 18.22
CA VAL A 85 2.45 0.71 18.68
C VAL A 85 2.04 1.20 20.05
N ASN A 86 0.81 1.71 20.18
CA ASN A 86 0.25 2.04 21.47
C ASN A 86 -0.42 0.77 22.00
N SER A 87 0.21 0.11 22.97
CA SER A 87 -0.39 -1.01 23.69
C SER A 87 -1.37 -0.44 24.72
N SER A 88 -2.67 -0.43 24.40
CA SER A 88 -3.69 -0.37 25.45
C SER A 88 -3.87 -1.79 25.98
N GLU A 89 -3.16 -2.13 27.05
CA GLU A 89 -3.54 -3.24 27.91
C GLU A 89 -4.79 -2.83 28.68
N SER A 90 -5.93 -3.41 28.30
CA SER A 90 -7.13 -3.39 29.13
C SER A 90 -7.35 -4.80 29.66
N HIS A 91 -6.92 -4.99 30.92
CA HIS A 91 -7.43 -5.84 32.00
C HIS A 91 -8.17 -7.12 31.62
#